data_AF-A0A9E5Q5I8-F1
#
_entry.id   AF-A0A9E5Q5I8-F1
#
_cell.length_a   1.000
_cell.length_b   1.000
_cell.length_c   1.000
_cell.angle_alpha   90.00
_cell.angle_beta   90.00
_cell.angle_gamma   90.00
#
_symmetry.space_group_name_H-M   'P 1'
#
loop_
_entity.id
_entity.type
_entity.pdbx_description
1 polymer ?
#
loop_
_entity_poly.entity_id
_entity_poly.type
_entity_poly.pdbx_seq_one_letter_code
_entity_poly.pdbx_strand_id
1 'polypeptide(L)'
;MKKILLALVVLVFATPALADVNITATQVGETNEVIISFDATSETNLVRAFGLDITLDNDVNIISVTGLSSDYWVYPGTIQIDAQGNITYAGTIVAEVGDLPGDTLPGPPDGNGVTLECASLYAPVGPGSPNAPAKSGDICSIIVSDDTCLSISANVSRAGPTGVVMENPDEVVTVNYPASCIVIDVNIPDDECMKDTAPEYPEWEAWGKPLCWCYSRQCRGDADGIKTGPFWVAIPDLNMFRAAFNKSDLVLQGVTNGICSDADHIKTGPFRVAIPDLNIFRAYFNKPELSVPVCDPANYNWWETP
;
A
#
# COMPACT_ATOMS: atom_id res chain seq x y z
N MET A 1 60.85 1.28 27.11
CA MET A 1 59.61 1.43 27.88
C MET A 1 58.47 1.38 26.87
N LYS A 2 57.89 0.19 26.64
CA LYS A 2 56.73 -0.38 27.35
C LYS A 2 55.40 0.18 26.82
N LYS A 3 54.68 -0.71 26.11
CA LYS A 3 53.21 -0.75 25.88
C LYS A 3 52.76 0.21 24.73
N ILE A 4 52.01 -0.17 23.69
CA ILE A 4 50.91 -1.14 23.57
C ILE A 4 50.85 -1.71 22.13
N LEU A 5 50.66 -3.03 22.06
CA LEU A 5 50.19 -3.81 20.90
C LEU A 5 48.74 -3.42 20.54
N LEU A 6 48.30 -3.70 19.32
CA LEU A 6 46.88 -3.87 18.93
C LEU A 6 46.10 -2.60 18.51
N ALA A 7 46.10 -2.34 17.21
CA ALA A 7 44.97 -1.82 16.44
C ALA A 7 45.33 -2.03 14.95
N LEU A 8 45.64 -3.27 14.54
CA LEU A 8 44.72 -4.03 13.68
C LEU A 8 43.37 -3.31 13.55
N VAL A 9 43.32 -2.33 12.65
CA VAL A 9 42.07 -1.83 12.11
C VAL A 9 41.45 -3.04 11.44
N VAL A 10 40.56 -3.64 12.21
CA VAL A 10 39.54 -4.58 11.81
C VAL A 10 38.70 -3.85 10.76
N LEU A 11 39.22 -3.80 9.53
CA LEU A 11 38.41 -3.88 8.32
C LEU A 11 37.81 -5.29 8.34
N VAL A 12 36.84 -5.48 9.24
CA VAL A 12 35.73 -6.39 8.97
C VAL A 12 35.06 -5.73 7.78
N PHE A 13 35.49 -6.16 6.59
CA PHE A 13 34.51 -6.52 5.59
C PHE A 13 33.53 -7.42 6.34
N ALA A 14 32.44 -6.81 6.83
CA ALA A 14 31.22 -7.55 7.02
C ALA A 14 30.86 -7.96 5.59
N THR A 15 31.49 -9.03 5.10
CA THR A 15 30.86 -9.83 4.07
C THR A 15 29.49 -10.10 4.66
N PRO A 16 28.39 -9.60 4.05
CA PRO A 16 27.08 -10.04 4.49
C PRO A 16 27.18 -11.55 4.57
N ALA A 17 26.83 -12.12 5.73
CA ALA A 17 26.66 -13.55 5.83
C ALA A 17 25.84 -13.92 4.59
N LEU A 18 26.39 -14.79 3.73
CA LEU A 18 25.78 -15.15 2.46
C LEU A 18 24.45 -15.78 2.81
N ALA A 19 23.41 -14.97 2.86
CA ALA A 19 22.08 -15.45 3.11
C ALA A 19 21.57 -16.05 1.82
N ASP A 20 20.89 -17.16 1.99
CA ASP A 20 20.34 -17.98 0.92
C ASP A 20 19.26 -17.20 0.16
N VAL A 21 18.49 -16.35 0.86
CA VAL A 21 17.57 -15.40 0.23
C VAL A 21 17.78 -13.99 0.79
N ASN A 22 17.93 -13.01 -0.09
CA ASN A 22 18.00 -11.60 0.29
C ASN A 22 16.67 -10.92 -0.01
N ILE A 23 16.07 -10.29 1.01
CA ILE A 23 14.92 -9.40 0.86
C ILE A 23 15.42 -7.97 0.91
N THR A 24 15.01 -7.16 -0.06
CA THR A 24 15.44 -5.77 -0.19
C THR A 24 14.24 -4.84 -0.35
N ALA A 25 14.36 -3.61 0.12
CA ALA A 25 13.47 -2.52 -0.27
C ALA A 25 14.31 -1.43 -0.94
N THR A 26 13.80 -0.88 -2.04
CA THR A 26 14.46 0.19 -2.78
C THR A 26 13.45 1.29 -3.07
N GLN A 27 13.72 2.51 -2.60
CA GLN A 27 12.95 3.68 -2.97
C GLN A 27 13.11 3.99 -4.46
N VAL A 28 12.01 4.35 -5.13
CA VAL A 28 12.00 4.68 -6.55
C VAL A 28 12.38 6.14 -6.77
N GLY A 29 13.67 6.42 -6.93
CA GLY A 29 14.13 7.81 -7.09
C GLY A 29 13.83 8.64 -5.85
N GLU A 30 13.27 9.84 -6.04
CA GLU A 30 12.86 10.78 -4.98
C GLU A 30 11.32 10.78 -4.81
N THR A 31 10.68 9.61 -4.88
CA THR A 31 9.23 9.46 -4.71
C THR A 31 8.88 8.78 -3.38
N ASN A 32 7.61 8.76 -3.01
CA ASN A 32 7.12 7.98 -1.88
C ASN A 32 6.85 6.49 -2.20
N GLU A 33 7.38 6.00 -3.32
CA GLU A 33 7.25 4.61 -3.74
C GLU A 33 8.48 3.78 -3.34
N VAL A 34 8.23 2.60 -2.78
CA VAL A 34 9.25 1.63 -2.40
C VAL A 34 8.94 0.28 -3.03
N ILE A 35 9.91 -0.27 -3.75
CA ILE A 35 9.81 -1.61 -4.33
C ILE A 35 10.43 -2.62 -3.36
N ILE A 36 9.66 -3.64 -3.00
CA ILE A 36 10.12 -4.81 -2.25
C ILE A 36 10.51 -5.90 -3.25
N SER A 37 11.74 -6.40 -3.13
CA SER A 37 12.30 -7.40 -4.05
C SER A 37 12.98 -8.53 -3.29
N PHE A 38 13.22 -9.64 -3.98
CA PHE A 38 14.02 -10.74 -3.47
C PHE A 38 15.11 -11.18 -4.45
N ASP A 39 16.16 -11.78 -3.91
CA ASP A 39 17.21 -12.48 -4.67
C ASP A 39 17.58 -13.79 -3.96
N ALA A 40 17.28 -14.90 -4.63
CA ALA A 40 17.64 -16.27 -4.26
C ALA A 40 18.50 -16.93 -5.36
N THR A 41 19.28 -16.14 -6.11
CA THR A 41 20.12 -16.66 -7.21
C THR A 41 21.21 -17.62 -6.76
N SER A 42 21.63 -17.56 -5.49
CA SER A 42 22.52 -18.52 -4.84
C SER A 42 21.88 -19.89 -4.62
N GLU A 43 20.56 -19.97 -4.58
CA GLU A 43 19.85 -21.18 -4.17
C GLU A 43 19.64 -22.16 -5.31
N THR A 44 19.65 -23.44 -4.95
CA THR A 44 19.30 -24.51 -5.90
C THR A 44 17.79 -24.64 -6.04
N ASN A 45 17.06 -24.54 -4.92
CA ASN A 45 15.61 -24.59 -4.89
C ASN A 45 15.01 -23.18 -5.02
N LEU A 46 13.78 -23.11 -5.50
CA LEU A 46 13.09 -21.84 -5.73
C LEU A 46 12.26 -21.42 -4.52
N VAL A 47 12.10 -20.11 -4.36
CA VAL A 47 11.16 -19.54 -3.39
C VAL A 47 9.72 -19.81 -3.84
N ARG A 48 8.92 -20.39 -2.96
CA ARG A 48 7.51 -20.72 -3.19
C ARG A 48 6.54 -19.69 -2.65
N ALA A 49 6.82 -19.12 -1.48
CA ALA A 49 5.92 -18.17 -0.86
C ALA A 49 6.66 -17.21 0.07
N PHE A 50 6.02 -16.08 0.33
CA PHE A 50 6.45 -15.03 1.24
C PHE A 50 5.35 -14.75 2.27
N GLY A 51 5.76 -14.56 3.51
CA GLY A 51 4.96 -14.03 4.60
C GLY A 51 5.80 -12.97 5.31
N LEU A 52 5.57 -11.70 4.98
CA LEU A 52 6.43 -10.59 5.39
C LEU A 52 5.60 -9.53 6.11
N ASP A 53 6.14 -9.00 7.20
CA ASP A 53 5.60 -7.81 7.86
C ASP A 53 6.46 -6.61 7.51
N ILE A 54 5.81 -5.55 7.04
CA ILE A 54 6.42 -4.28 6.69
C ILE A 54 5.83 -3.22 7.61
N THR A 55 6.68 -2.45 8.25
CA THR A 55 6.28 -1.42 9.23
C THR A 55 6.99 -0.11 8.95
N LEU A 56 6.31 0.98 9.27
CA LEU A 56 6.80 2.34 9.16
C LEU A 56 6.91 2.96 10.55
N ASP A 57 7.92 3.81 10.73
CA ASP A 57 8.09 4.66 11.90
C ASP A 57 7.26 5.96 11.79
N ASN A 58 7.25 6.74 12.88
CA ASN A 58 6.79 8.15 12.93
C ASN A 58 5.32 8.43 12.57
N ASP A 59 4.38 7.53 12.89
CA ASP A 59 2.95 7.69 12.57
C ASP A 59 2.68 7.91 11.06
N VAL A 60 3.56 7.37 10.20
CA VAL A 60 3.42 7.37 8.74
C VAL A 60 2.59 6.19 8.29
N ASN A 61 1.73 6.39 7.29
CA ASN A 61 0.82 5.36 6.79
C ASN A 61 1.29 4.76 5.48
N ILE A 62 0.99 3.47 5.29
CA ILE A 62 1.05 2.81 3.99
C ILE A 62 -0.23 3.14 3.24
N ILE A 63 -0.09 3.85 2.13
CA ILE A 63 -1.18 4.37 1.30
C ILE A 63 -1.76 3.28 0.40
N SER A 64 -0.88 2.53 -0.25
CA SER A 64 -1.27 1.43 -1.12
C SER A 64 -0.16 0.41 -1.26
N VAL A 65 -0.54 -0.81 -1.61
CA VAL A 65 0.37 -1.90 -1.93
C VAL A 65 -0.08 -2.54 -3.23
N THR A 66 0.82 -2.66 -4.20
CA THR A 66 0.55 -3.26 -5.50
C THR A 66 1.46 -4.46 -5.70
N GLY A 67 0.89 -5.66 -5.89
CA GLY A 67 1.66 -6.83 -6.29
C GLY A 67 2.25 -6.65 -7.68
N LEU A 68 3.55 -6.85 -7.83
CA LEU A 68 4.28 -6.65 -9.09
C LEU A 68 4.60 -7.98 -9.78
N SER A 69 4.76 -9.06 -9.02
CA SER A 69 5.08 -10.37 -9.59
C SER A 69 3.84 -11.05 -10.16
N SER A 70 3.88 -11.39 -11.45
CA SER A 70 2.90 -12.28 -12.07
C SER A 70 3.04 -13.74 -11.60
N ASP A 71 4.14 -14.09 -10.94
CA ASP A 71 4.46 -15.48 -10.58
C ASP A 71 4.00 -15.82 -9.15
N TYR A 72 3.89 -14.82 -8.28
CA TYR A 72 3.41 -14.93 -6.90
C TYR A 72 1.99 -14.37 -6.75
N TRP A 73 1.06 -14.92 -7.53
CA TRP A 73 -0.32 -14.41 -7.66
C TRP A 73 -1.33 -15.12 -6.75
N VAL A 74 -0.92 -16.15 -6.01
CA VAL A 74 -1.80 -16.85 -5.07
C VAL A 74 -1.69 -16.15 -3.73
N TYR A 75 -2.81 -15.67 -3.20
CA TYR A 75 -2.85 -14.90 -1.95
C TYR A 75 -3.66 -15.65 -0.88
N PRO A 76 -3.04 -16.59 -0.12
CA PRO A 76 -3.74 -17.48 0.80
C PRO A 76 -4.71 -16.79 1.77
N GLY A 77 -4.35 -15.63 2.33
CA GLY A 77 -5.16 -14.90 3.30
C GLY A 77 -6.34 -14.12 2.72
N THR A 78 -6.46 -14.02 1.40
CA THR A 78 -7.55 -13.25 0.76
C THR A 78 -8.23 -13.96 -0.41
N ILE A 79 -7.63 -15.02 -0.95
CA ILE A 79 -8.22 -15.80 -2.03
C ILE A 79 -9.53 -16.45 -1.56
N GLN A 80 -10.58 -16.36 -2.38
CA GLN A 80 -11.85 -17.03 -2.13
C GLN A 80 -12.07 -18.11 -3.17
N ILE A 81 -12.37 -19.31 -2.69
CA ILE A 81 -12.62 -20.50 -3.50
C ILE A 81 -14.01 -21.04 -3.16
N ASP A 82 -14.84 -21.28 -4.17
CA ASP A 82 -16.16 -21.86 -3.97
C ASP A 82 -16.08 -23.36 -3.59
N ALA A 83 -17.24 -23.93 -3.24
CA ALA A 83 -17.33 -25.35 -2.88
C ALA A 83 -17.00 -26.32 -4.04
N GLN A 84 -16.91 -25.81 -5.27
CA GLN A 84 -16.54 -26.57 -6.46
C GLN A 84 -15.04 -26.46 -6.78
N GLY A 85 -14.29 -25.64 -6.03
CA GLY A 85 -12.87 -25.42 -6.24
C GLY A 85 -12.53 -24.30 -7.22
N ASN A 86 -13.50 -23.48 -7.64
CA ASN A 86 -13.23 -22.33 -8.50
C ASN A 86 -12.85 -21.10 -7.68
N ILE A 87 -11.86 -20.35 -8.16
CA ILE A 87 -11.50 -19.05 -7.59
C ILE A 87 -12.61 -18.05 -7.92
N THR A 88 -13.32 -17.59 -6.90
CA THR A 88 -14.36 -16.54 -7.02
C THR A 88 -13.80 -15.14 -6.78
N TYR A 89 -12.68 -15.06 -6.05
CA TYR A 89 -11.92 -13.83 -5.84
C TYR A 89 -10.44 -14.22 -5.71
N ALA A 90 -9.59 -13.63 -6.55
CA ALA A 90 -8.16 -13.96 -6.58
C ALA A 90 -7.42 -13.47 -5.33
N GLY A 91 -7.96 -12.46 -4.63
CA GLY A 91 -7.33 -11.84 -3.48
C GLY A 91 -6.44 -10.65 -3.85
N THR A 92 -5.72 -10.17 -2.85
CA THR A 92 -4.63 -9.20 -2.97
C THR A 92 -3.43 -9.67 -2.16
N ILE A 93 -2.24 -9.16 -2.46
CA ILE A 93 -1.02 -9.49 -1.73
C ILE A 93 -1.05 -9.09 -0.25
N VAL A 94 -1.94 -8.18 0.14
CA VAL A 94 -2.11 -7.75 1.53
C VAL A 94 -3.07 -8.70 2.24
N ALA A 95 -2.61 -9.30 3.35
CA ALA A 95 -3.46 -10.11 4.21
C ALA A 95 -4.49 -9.24 4.95
N GLU A 96 -5.71 -9.75 5.14
CA GLU A 96 -6.77 -9.02 5.82
C GLU A 96 -6.49 -8.83 7.33
N VAL A 97 -6.87 -7.68 7.87
CA VAL A 97 -6.71 -7.38 9.30
C VAL A 97 -7.51 -8.36 10.15
N GLY A 98 -6.84 -9.03 11.09
CA GLY A 98 -7.44 -10.05 11.95
C GLY A 98 -7.60 -11.43 11.32
N ASP A 99 -7.10 -11.64 10.08
CA ASP A 99 -7.09 -12.96 9.45
C ASP A 99 -6.17 -13.96 10.17
N LEU A 100 -6.55 -15.24 10.12
CA LEU A 100 -5.77 -16.35 10.71
C LEU A 100 -4.63 -16.76 9.77
N PRO A 101 -3.46 -17.20 10.28
CA PRO A 101 -3.15 -17.64 11.65
C PRO A 101 -2.95 -16.54 12.71
N GLY A 102 -3.17 -15.26 12.40
CA GLY A 102 -3.11 -14.13 13.32
C GLY A 102 -1.98 -13.16 12.96
N ASP A 103 -1.81 -12.11 13.77
CA ASP A 103 -0.73 -11.12 13.66
C ASP A 103 -0.66 -10.33 12.35
N THR A 104 -1.79 -10.11 11.67
CA THR A 104 -1.81 -9.19 10.53
C THR A 104 -1.79 -7.75 10.98
N LEU A 105 -0.96 -6.95 10.31
CA LEU A 105 -0.84 -5.52 10.52
C LEU A 105 -2.06 -4.76 9.95
N PRO A 106 -2.29 -3.49 10.36
CA PRO A 106 -3.51 -2.74 10.02
C PRO A 106 -3.78 -2.54 8.52
N GLY A 107 -2.75 -2.62 7.68
CA GLY A 107 -2.88 -2.51 6.22
C GLY A 107 -3.22 -1.09 5.73
N PRO A 108 -3.26 -0.89 4.40
CA PRO A 108 -3.57 0.41 3.80
C PRO A 108 -5.06 0.79 3.90
N PRO A 109 -5.41 2.09 3.72
CA PRO A 109 -4.51 3.22 3.47
C PRO A 109 -4.01 3.91 4.75
N ASP A 110 -4.53 3.53 5.92
CA ASP A 110 -4.42 4.30 7.17
C ASP A 110 -3.57 3.57 8.24
N GLY A 111 -2.89 2.49 7.85
CA GLY A 111 -2.06 1.68 8.74
C GLY A 111 -0.58 1.97 8.57
N ASN A 112 0.15 2.06 9.68
CA ASN A 112 1.61 2.17 9.70
C ASN A 112 2.34 0.83 9.45
N GLY A 113 1.63 -0.17 8.94
CA GLY A 113 2.21 -1.46 8.63
C GLY A 113 1.28 -2.35 7.85
N VAL A 114 1.86 -3.28 7.09
CA VAL A 114 1.15 -4.22 6.22
C VAL A 114 1.78 -5.60 6.31
N THR A 115 0.94 -6.62 6.34
CA THR A 115 1.36 -8.02 6.21
C THR A 115 1.15 -8.46 4.77
N LEU A 116 2.25 -8.84 4.11
CA LEU A 116 2.24 -9.42 2.77
C LEU A 116 2.15 -10.93 2.85
N GLU A 117 1.31 -11.52 2.00
CA GLU A 117 1.20 -12.96 1.86
C GLU A 117 0.93 -13.34 0.40
N CYS A 118 1.94 -13.95 -0.23
CA CYS A 118 1.84 -14.39 -1.62
C CYS A 118 2.61 -15.69 -1.86
N ALA A 119 2.12 -16.47 -2.83
CA ALA A 119 2.68 -17.76 -3.18
C ALA A 119 2.64 -17.98 -4.69
N SER A 120 3.55 -18.84 -5.16
CA SER A 120 3.61 -19.32 -6.53
C SER A 120 3.09 -20.75 -6.60
N LEU A 121 2.19 -20.98 -7.56
CA LEU A 121 1.77 -22.33 -7.96
C LEU A 121 2.23 -22.56 -9.40
N TYR A 122 3.08 -23.57 -9.59
CA TYR A 122 3.57 -23.96 -10.91
C TYR A 122 3.66 -25.47 -11.06
N ALA A 123 3.39 -25.93 -12.28
CA ALA A 123 3.46 -27.32 -12.68
C ALA A 123 4.25 -27.46 -13.99
N PRO A 124 5.04 -28.53 -14.17
CA PRO A 124 5.41 -29.54 -13.16
C PRO A 124 6.18 -28.93 -11.98
N VAL A 125 6.13 -29.59 -10.82
CA VAL A 125 6.93 -29.19 -9.63
C VAL A 125 8.40 -29.55 -9.89
N GLY A 126 9.33 -28.70 -9.44
CA GLY A 126 10.78 -28.91 -9.51
C GLY A 126 11.54 -27.82 -10.27
N PRO A 127 12.89 -27.79 -10.14
CA PRO A 127 13.77 -26.76 -10.70
C PRO A 127 13.85 -26.73 -12.23
N GLY A 128 13.23 -27.70 -12.92
CA GLY A 128 13.11 -27.74 -14.38
C GLY A 128 11.74 -27.29 -14.91
N SER A 129 10.89 -26.72 -14.05
CA SER A 129 9.56 -26.26 -14.49
C SER A 129 9.69 -25.07 -15.45
N PRO A 130 9.05 -25.11 -16.64
CA PRO A 130 9.02 -23.96 -17.54
C PRO A 130 8.17 -22.80 -17.00
N ASN A 131 7.35 -23.07 -15.97
CA ASN A 131 6.43 -22.10 -15.36
C ASN A 131 6.88 -21.69 -13.96
N ALA A 132 8.08 -22.07 -13.55
CA ALA A 132 8.64 -21.67 -12.27
C ALA A 132 8.89 -20.14 -12.23
N PRO A 133 8.74 -19.49 -11.06
CA PRO A 133 9.11 -18.10 -10.87
C PRO A 133 10.61 -17.92 -11.12
N ALA A 134 10.98 -16.69 -11.46
CA ALA A 134 12.39 -16.31 -11.48
C ALA A 134 13.03 -16.44 -10.09
N LYS A 135 14.35 -16.64 -10.05
CA LYS A 135 15.12 -16.71 -8.79
C LYS A 135 15.25 -15.36 -8.06
N SER A 136 14.91 -14.28 -8.74
CA SER A 136 14.96 -12.92 -8.21
C SER A 136 13.92 -12.08 -8.93
N GLY A 137 13.40 -11.07 -8.25
CA GLY A 137 12.47 -10.11 -8.85
C GLY A 137 11.74 -9.27 -7.83
N ASP A 138 10.87 -8.42 -8.33
CA ASP A 138 10.06 -7.52 -7.52
C ASP A 138 8.79 -8.23 -7.06
N ILE A 139 8.51 -8.15 -5.76
CA ILE A 139 7.34 -8.75 -5.11
C ILE A 139 6.18 -7.76 -5.20
N CYS A 140 6.38 -6.54 -4.69
CA CYS A 140 5.37 -5.49 -4.66
C CYS A 140 5.98 -4.09 -4.64
N SER A 141 5.15 -3.12 -4.97
CA SER A 141 5.37 -1.70 -4.71
C SER A 141 4.51 -1.24 -3.54
N ILE A 142 5.05 -0.35 -2.71
CA ILE A 142 4.41 0.25 -1.54
C ILE A 142 4.51 1.77 -1.68
N ILE A 143 3.39 2.45 -1.49
CA ILE A 143 3.34 3.91 -1.41
C ILE A 143 3.22 4.30 0.07
N VAL A 144 4.08 5.20 0.56
CA VAL A 144 4.06 5.73 1.94
C VAL A 144 3.57 7.18 1.96
N SER A 145 3.08 7.65 3.11
CA SER A 145 2.52 9.01 3.21
C SER A 145 3.52 10.13 3.45
N ASP A 146 4.70 9.83 4.02
CA ASP A 146 5.68 10.84 4.43
C ASP A 146 7.05 10.19 4.69
N ASP A 147 8.06 11.02 5.00
CA ASP A 147 9.39 10.62 5.46
C ASP A 147 9.32 9.61 6.59
N THR A 148 9.93 8.44 6.38
CA THR A 148 9.85 7.37 7.37
C THR A 148 11.03 6.44 7.32
N CYS A 149 11.12 5.57 8.32
CA CYS A 149 11.96 4.40 8.28
C CYS A 149 11.11 3.15 8.03
N LEU A 150 11.35 2.49 6.90
CA LEU A 150 10.69 1.25 6.54
C LEU A 150 11.49 0.06 7.07
N SER A 151 10.84 -0.82 7.81
CA SER A 151 11.41 -2.08 8.31
C SER A 151 10.67 -3.28 7.76
N ILE A 152 11.41 -4.33 7.38
CA ILE A 152 10.86 -5.60 6.88
C ILE A 152 11.27 -6.72 7.84
N SER A 153 10.32 -7.58 8.18
CA SER A 153 10.57 -8.75 9.02
C SER A 153 9.74 -9.96 8.57
N ALA A 154 10.11 -11.14 9.08
CA ALA A 154 9.37 -12.37 8.84
C ALA A 154 8.03 -12.36 9.58
N ASN A 155 6.92 -12.61 8.88
CA ASN A 155 5.69 -13.02 9.53
C ASN A 155 5.75 -14.53 9.80
N VAL A 156 6.20 -14.89 11.01
CA VAL A 156 6.51 -16.28 11.36
C VAL A 156 5.30 -17.21 11.35
N SER A 157 4.12 -16.65 11.61
CA SER A 157 2.86 -17.38 11.66
C SER A 157 2.42 -17.84 10.26
N ARG A 158 2.73 -17.06 9.21
CA ARG A 158 2.29 -17.32 7.83
C ARG A 158 3.29 -18.10 6.98
N ALA A 159 4.59 -17.78 7.07
CA ALA A 159 5.62 -18.39 6.22
C ALA A 159 6.77 -19.02 7.01
N GLY A 160 6.58 -19.29 8.31
CA GLY A 160 7.57 -19.93 9.15
C GLY A 160 8.70 -18.98 9.59
N PRO A 161 9.73 -19.50 10.28
CA PRO A 161 10.70 -18.70 11.04
C PRO A 161 11.49 -17.68 10.21
N THR A 162 11.54 -17.88 8.89
CA THR A 162 12.29 -17.06 7.93
C THR A 162 11.40 -16.18 7.08
N GLY A 163 10.06 -16.25 7.21
CA GLY A 163 9.13 -15.50 6.35
C GLY A 163 9.15 -15.91 4.87
N VAL A 164 9.89 -16.96 4.52
CA VAL A 164 10.11 -17.44 3.15
C VAL A 164 9.97 -18.95 3.13
N VAL A 165 9.12 -19.46 2.24
CA VAL A 165 8.93 -20.90 2.02
C VAL A 165 9.67 -21.31 0.76
N MET A 166 10.54 -22.31 0.86
CA MET A 166 11.27 -22.89 -0.28
C MET A 166 10.51 -24.03 -0.93
N GLU A 167 10.87 -24.37 -2.18
CA GLU A 167 10.31 -25.51 -2.91
C GLU A 167 10.59 -26.84 -2.20
N ASN A 168 11.74 -26.97 -1.56
CA ASN A 168 12.04 -28.10 -0.69
C ASN A 168 11.65 -27.74 0.76
N PRO A 169 10.61 -28.36 1.33
CA PRO A 169 10.17 -28.04 2.70
C PRO A 169 11.17 -28.44 3.79
N ASP A 170 12.12 -29.34 3.48
CA ASP A 170 13.17 -29.76 4.41
C ASP A 170 14.41 -28.87 4.34
N GLU A 171 14.46 -27.93 3.39
CA GLU A 171 15.57 -26.98 3.25
C GLU A 171 15.44 -25.86 4.26
N VAL A 172 16.49 -25.70 5.07
CA VAL A 172 16.61 -24.58 6.01
C VAL A 172 17.45 -23.51 5.35
N VAL A 173 16.79 -22.43 4.94
CA VAL A 173 17.45 -21.25 4.38
C VAL A 173 17.64 -20.17 5.44
N THR A 174 18.70 -19.39 5.27
CA THR A 174 18.89 -18.13 5.94
C THR A 174 18.32 -17.01 5.07
N VAL A 175 17.53 -16.13 5.67
CA VAL A 175 16.96 -14.96 4.98
C VAL A 175 17.60 -13.71 5.56
N ASN A 176 18.17 -12.88 4.70
CA ASN A 176 18.70 -11.59 5.08
C ASN A 176 17.65 -10.51 4.79
N TYR A 177 17.27 -9.82 5.85
CA TYR A 177 16.46 -8.62 5.79
C TYR A 177 17.35 -7.38 5.84
N PRO A 178 16.86 -6.20 5.42
CA PRO A 178 17.58 -4.95 5.63
C PRO A 178 17.98 -4.78 7.10
N ALA A 179 19.29 -4.73 7.37
CA ALA A 179 19.84 -4.74 8.73
C ALA A 179 19.56 -3.46 9.53
N SER A 180 19.22 -2.39 8.82
CA SER A 180 18.74 -1.13 9.36
C SER A 180 17.46 -0.76 8.65
N CYS A 181 16.63 0.03 9.32
CA CYS A 181 15.46 0.59 8.66
C CYS A 181 15.91 1.41 7.44
N ILE A 182 15.12 1.32 6.38
CA ILE A 182 15.38 1.96 5.10
C ILE A 182 14.75 3.33 5.18
N VAL A 183 15.60 4.36 5.22
CA VAL A 183 15.16 5.74 5.24
C VAL A 183 14.52 6.05 3.90
N ILE A 184 13.23 6.32 3.94
CA ILE A 184 12.47 6.84 2.81
C ILE A 184 12.46 8.34 3.00
N ASP A 185 13.19 9.02 2.12
CA ASP A 185 13.20 10.47 2.03
C ASP A 185 12.23 10.83 0.94
N VAL A 186 11.00 11.12 1.37
CA VAL A 186 9.93 11.72 0.59
C VAL A 186 10.33 13.18 0.35
N ASN A 187 11.47 13.36 -0.34
CA ASN A 187 11.94 14.60 -0.93
C ASN A 187 11.07 14.92 -2.14
N ILE A 188 9.78 14.95 -1.89
CA ILE A 188 8.74 15.27 -2.83
C ILE A 188 8.93 16.74 -3.18
N PRO A 189 9.36 17.07 -4.41
CA PRO A 189 9.78 18.42 -4.75
C PRO A 189 8.56 19.37 -4.78
N ASP A 190 8.19 19.99 -3.66
CA ASP A 190 6.97 20.82 -3.58
C ASP A 190 5.73 20.13 -4.21
N ASP A 191 5.71 18.77 -4.31
CA ASP A 191 4.62 18.14 -5.05
C ASP A 191 3.33 18.32 -4.27
N GLU A 192 2.28 18.08 -5.02
CA GLU A 192 0.94 18.30 -4.62
C GLU A 192 0.33 16.91 -4.40
N CYS A 193 -0.59 16.76 -3.44
CA CYS A 193 -1.15 15.45 -3.11
C CYS A 193 -1.81 14.75 -4.33
N MET A 194 -2.26 15.53 -5.31
CA MET A 194 -2.71 15.06 -6.62
C MET A 194 -1.62 15.20 -7.67
N LYS A 195 -1.44 14.19 -8.52
CA LYS A 195 -0.46 14.21 -9.61
C LYS A 195 -0.87 15.19 -10.69
N ASP A 196 0.10 15.86 -11.30
CA ASP A 196 -0.09 16.73 -12.48
C ASP A 196 -0.70 16.00 -13.70
N THR A 197 -0.54 14.68 -13.75
CA THR A 197 -1.13 13.78 -14.74
C THR A 197 -2.57 13.36 -14.45
N ALA A 198 -3.11 13.65 -13.26
CA ALA A 198 -4.49 13.30 -12.92
C ALA A 198 -5.47 14.13 -13.79
N PRO A 199 -6.54 13.51 -14.32
CA PRO A 199 -7.55 14.22 -15.13
C PRO A 199 -8.16 15.45 -14.45
N GLU A 200 -8.34 15.37 -13.13
CA GLU A 200 -8.91 16.40 -12.26
C GLU A 200 -7.91 17.49 -11.83
N TYR A 201 -6.61 17.32 -12.06
CA TYR A 201 -5.56 18.24 -11.58
C TYR A 201 -5.75 19.70 -12.01
N PRO A 202 -6.09 20.02 -13.28
CA PRO A 202 -6.31 21.42 -13.68
C PRO A 202 -7.47 22.09 -12.93
N GLU A 203 -8.51 21.31 -12.60
CA GLU A 203 -9.67 21.81 -11.87
C GLU A 203 -9.37 21.95 -10.37
N TRP A 204 -8.62 20.99 -9.81
CA TRP A 204 -8.13 21.05 -8.45
C TRP A 204 -7.25 22.29 -8.22
N GLU A 205 -6.31 22.56 -9.12
CA GLU A 205 -5.49 23.77 -9.12
C GLU A 205 -6.35 25.04 -9.22
N ALA A 206 -7.34 25.07 -10.12
CA ALA A 206 -8.24 26.21 -10.30
C ALA A 206 -9.08 26.53 -9.05
N TRP A 207 -9.30 25.56 -8.17
CA TRP A 207 -9.98 25.72 -6.88
C TRP A 207 -9.05 26.01 -5.71
N GLY A 208 -7.77 26.24 -5.98
CA GLY A 208 -6.78 26.55 -4.95
C GLY A 208 -6.33 25.31 -4.19
N LYS A 209 -6.31 24.15 -4.85
CA LYS A 209 -5.79 22.88 -4.33
C LYS A 209 -6.43 22.47 -3.01
N PRO A 210 -7.78 22.31 -2.95
CA PRO A 210 -8.45 21.92 -1.72
C PRO A 210 -7.94 20.56 -1.24
N LEU A 211 -7.39 20.50 -0.01
CA LEU A 211 -6.85 19.28 0.61
C LEU A 211 -7.84 18.12 0.60
N CYS A 212 -9.13 18.42 0.75
CA CYS A 212 -10.17 17.40 0.81
C CYS A 212 -10.32 16.58 -0.47
N TRP A 213 -9.91 17.09 -1.64
CA TRP A 213 -9.91 16.28 -2.86
C TRP A 213 -8.87 15.16 -2.81
N CYS A 214 -7.90 15.25 -1.91
CA CYS A 214 -6.92 14.23 -1.64
C CYS A 214 -7.27 13.33 -0.44
N TYR A 215 -8.49 13.40 0.11
CA TYR A 215 -8.90 12.37 1.07
C TYR A 215 -9.16 11.06 0.34
N SER A 216 -8.74 9.94 0.95
CA SER A 216 -8.73 8.62 0.31
C SER A 216 -10.10 8.17 -0.22
N ARG A 217 -11.20 8.71 0.29
CA ARG A 217 -12.57 8.35 -0.09
C ARG A 217 -13.43 9.53 -0.54
N GLN A 218 -12.84 10.69 -0.82
CA GLN A 218 -13.62 11.88 -1.19
C GLN A 218 -14.43 11.67 -2.47
N CYS A 219 -13.87 10.96 -3.46
CA CYS A 219 -14.56 10.54 -4.68
C CYS A 219 -15.69 9.52 -4.45
N ARG A 220 -16.01 9.20 -3.19
CA ARG A 220 -17.16 8.39 -2.74
C ARG A 220 -18.14 9.19 -1.89
N GLY A 221 -17.86 10.47 -1.65
CA GLY A 221 -18.69 11.38 -0.86
C GLY A 221 -18.22 11.61 0.58
N ASP A 222 -17.01 11.17 0.94
CA ASP A 222 -16.34 11.51 2.21
C ASP A 222 -15.79 12.94 2.11
N ALA A 223 -16.61 13.90 2.50
CA ALA A 223 -16.35 15.32 2.28
C ALA A 223 -15.55 15.95 3.42
N ASP A 224 -15.58 15.37 4.62
CA ASP A 224 -14.80 15.86 5.75
C ASP A 224 -13.53 15.03 6.03
N GLY A 225 -13.40 13.84 5.46
CA GLY A 225 -12.27 12.93 5.65
C GLY A 225 -12.33 12.16 6.99
N ILE A 226 -13.41 12.30 7.76
CA ILE A 226 -13.49 11.84 9.15
C ILE A 226 -14.47 10.67 9.28
N LYS A 227 -13.91 9.52 9.62
CA LYS A 227 -14.69 8.32 9.93
C LYS A 227 -15.61 8.52 11.14
N THR A 228 -16.92 8.37 10.93
CA THR A 228 -17.94 8.42 11.99
C THR A 228 -18.41 7.00 12.34
N GLY A 229 -17.82 6.42 13.40
CA GLY A 229 -18.10 5.04 13.77
C GLY A 229 -17.59 4.06 12.69
N PRO A 230 -18.43 3.18 12.13
CA PRO A 230 -18.01 2.26 11.06
C PRO A 230 -18.11 2.87 9.64
N PHE A 231 -18.44 4.16 9.50
CA PHE A 231 -18.81 4.78 8.23
C PHE A 231 -17.89 5.95 7.88
N TRP A 232 -17.35 5.92 6.65
CA TRP A 232 -16.59 7.04 6.07
C TRP A 232 -17.48 8.11 5.41
N VAL A 233 -18.67 7.73 4.96
CA VAL A 233 -19.64 8.67 4.37
C VAL A 233 -20.89 8.68 5.25
N ALA A 234 -21.04 9.72 6.07
CA ALA A 234 -22.01 9.79 7.15
C ALA A 234 -22.73 11.15 7.23
N ILE A 235 -23.37 11.39 8.37
CA ILE A 235 -24.17 12.61 8.60
C ILE A 235 -23.34 13.91 8.51
N PRO A 236 -22.08 13.97 9.01
CA PRO A 236 -21.22 15.13 8.79
C PRO A 236 -21.06 15.49 7.29
N ASP A 237 -20.74 14.50 6.46
CA ASP A 237 -20.62 14.67 5.01
C ASP A 237 -21.93 15.11 4.37
N LEU A 238 -23.06 14.53 4.81
CA LEU A 238 -24.38 14.93 4.31
C LEU A 238 -24.67 16.40 4.61
N ASN A 239 -24.24 16.93 5.75
CA ASN A 239 -24.42 18.33 6.08
C ASN A 239 -23.59 19.23 5.16
N MET A 240 -22.35 18.84 4.86
CA MET A 240 -21.49 19.54 3.89
C MET A 240 -22.09 19.48 2.49
N PHE A 241 -22.49 18.30 2.04
CA PHE A 241 -23.13 18.09 0.75
C PHE A 241 -24.37 18.98 0.60
N ARG A 242 -25.24 19.01 1.60
CA ARG A 242 -26.44 19.87 1.58
C ARG A 242 -26.13 21.36 1.53
N ALA A 243 -25.03 21.80 2.14
CA ALA A 243 -24.60 23.19 2.09
C ALA A 243 -24.07 23.58 0.71
N ALA A 244 -23.39 22.64 0.03
CA ALA A 244 -22.74 22.81 -1.26
C ALA A 244 -23.65 22.55 -2.48
N PHE A 245 -24.70 21.75 -2.32
CA PHE A 245 -25.53 21.27 -3.44
C PHE A 245 -26.18 22.40 -4.24
N ASN A 246 -26.01 22.34 -5.56
CA ASN A 246 -26.52 23.31 -6.55
C ASN A 246 -26.17 24.77 -6.21
N LYS A 247 -25.00 25.02 -5.61
CA LYS A 247 -24.42 26.36 -5.51
C LYS A 247 -23.64 26.66 -6.78
N SER A 248 -23.78 27.88 -7.30
CA SER A 248 -22.84 28.37 -8.32
C SER A 248 -21.44 28.46 -7.72
N ASP A 249 -20.40 28.39 -8.55
CA ASP A 249 -19.00 28.45 -8.09
C ASP A 249 -18.74 29.62 -7.12
N LEU A 250 -19.26 30.81 -7.43
CA LEU A 250 -19.12 32.00 -6.57
C LEU A 250 -19.75 31.82 -5.19
N VAL A 251 -20.91 31.18 -5.11
CA VAL A 251 -21.57 30.91 -3.82
C VAL A 251 -20.88 29.76 -3.10
N LEU A 252 -20.42 28.75 -3.84
CA LEU A 252 -19.73 27.57 -3.30
C LEU A 252 -18.41 27.94 -2.64
N GLN A 253 -17.64 28.89 -3.20
CA GLN A 253 -16.43 29.44 -2.58
C GLN A 253 -16.68 30.06 -1.18
N GLY A 254 -17.91 30.53 -0.93
CA GLY A 254 -18.32 31.06 0.38
C GLY A 254 -18.83 30.00 1.36
N VAL A 255 -18.96 28.74 0.92
CA VAL A 255 -19.34 27.61 1.78
C VAL A 255 -18.06 26.97 2.29
N THR A 256 -17.83 26.99 3.60
CA THR A 256 -16.69 26.30 4.23
C THR A 256 -16.64 24.86 3.76
N ASN A 257 -15.54 24.46 3.14
CA ASN A 257 -15.31 23.13 2.57
C ASN A 257 -16.41 22.66 1.60
N GLY A 258 -17.14 23.59 0.96
CA GLY A 258 -18.24 23.22 0.06
C GLY A 258 -17.76 22.44 -1.16
N ILE A 259 -16.58 22.78 -1.69
CA ILE A 259 -15.97 22.07 -2.83
C ILE A 259 -15.61 20.62 -2.52
N CYS A 260 -15.51 20.25 -1.25
CA CYS A 260 -15.21 18.87 -0.83
C CYS A 260 -16.37 17.90 -1.10
N SER A 261 -17.57 18.42 -1.39
CA SER A 261 -18.72 17.61 -1.78
C SER A 261 -18.82 17.36 -3.30
N ASP A 262 -17.88 17.89 -4.10
CA ASP A 262 -17.72 17.61 -5.54
C ASP A 262 -16.99 16.28 -5.69
N ALA A 263 -17.72 15.17 -5.68
CA ALA A 263 -17.18 13.82 -5.57
C ALA A 263 -16.78 13.19 -6.91
N ASP A 264 -17.31 13.68 -8.03
CA ASP A 264 -16.83 13.27 -9.36
C ASP A 264 -15.83 14.24 -9.98
N HIS A 265 -15.59 15.39 -9.34
CA HIS A 265 -14.73 16.49 -9.82
C HIS A 265 -15.20 17.06 -11.16
N ILE A 266 -16.45 16.81 -11.56
CA ILE A 266 -16.99 17.18 -12.88
C ILE A 266 -18.11 18.18 -12.73
N LYS A 267 -17.89 19.36 -13.31
CA LYS A 267 -18.91 20.40 -13.36
C LYS A 267 -20.10 20.01 -14.26
N THR A 268 -21.30 19.96 -13.68
CA THR A 268 -22.56 19.71 -14.40
C THR A 268 -23.34 21.02 -14.61
N GLY A 269 -23.21 21.60 -15.80
CA GLY A 269 -23.83 22.88 -16.11
C GLY A 269 -23.23 24.01 -15.26
N PRO A 270 -24.04 24.77 -14.49
CA PRO A 270 -23.51 25.85 -13.64
C PRO A 270 -23.03 25.38 -12.25
N PHE A 271 -23.17 24.09 -11.93
CA PHE A 271 -22.95 23.56 -10.58
C PHE A 271 -21.86 22.49 -10.59
N ARG A 272 -21.05 22.47 -9.54
CA ARG A 272 -20.12 21.37 -9.26
C ARG A 272 -20.83 20.26 -8.53
N VAL A 273 -21.18 20.52 -7.28
CA VAL A 273 -21.97 19.61 -6.45
C VAL A 273 -23.41 19.54 -6.95
N ALA A 274 -23.72 18.50 -7.71
CA ALA A 274 -24.94 18.33 -8.46
C ALA A 274 -25.48 16.88 -8.36
N ILE A 275 -26.38 16.53 -9.28
CA ILE A 275 -27.04 15.21 -9.30
C ILE A 275 -26.04 14.05 -9.46
N PRO A 276 -24.97 14.14 -10.28
CA PRO A 276 -23.94 13.11 -10.32
C PRO A 276 -23.32 12.83 -8.95
N ASP A 277 -22.90 13.87 -8.22
CA ASP A 277 -22.36 13.74 -6.86
C ASP A 277 -23.38 13.15 -5.89
N LEU A 278 -24.65 13.54 -6.00
CA LEU A 278 -25.73 12.98 -5.19
C LEU A 278 -25.88 11.47 -5.43
N ASN A 279 -25.70 11.02 -6.66
CA ASN A 279 -25.75 9.59 -6.98
C ASN A 279 -24.58 8.83 -6.37
N ILE A 280 -23.36 9.41 -6.40
CA ILE A 280 -22.17 8.87 -5.73
C ILE A 280 -22.40 8.82 -4.22
N PHE A 281 -22.76 9.95 -3.61
CA PHE A 281 -23.03 10.06 -2.19
C PHE A 281 -24.07 9.02 -1.73
N ARG A 282 -25.18 8.89 -2.45
CA ARG A 282 -26.23 7.90 -2.15
C ARG A 282 -25.73 6.45 -2.24
N ALA A 283 -24.78 6.16 -3.11
CA ALA A 283 -24.24 4.80 -3.27
C ALA A 283 -23.44 4.37 -2.03
N TYR A 284 -22.71 5.29 -1.41
CA TYR A 284 -21.75 5.01 -0.33
C TYR A 284 -22.20 5.48 1.06
N PHE A 285 -23.26 6.28 1.17
CA PHE A 285 -23.79 6.75 2.44
C PHE A 285 -24.11 5.62 3.42
N ASN A 286 -23.53 5.69 4.62
CA ASN A 286 -23.61 4.68 5.68
C ASN A 286 -23.30 3.25 5.21
N LYS A 287 -22.41 3.10 4.23
CA LYS A 287 -21.85 1.80 3.89
C LYS A 287 -20.71 1.45 4.84
N PRO A 288 -20.60 0.18 5.30
CA PRO A 288 -19.42 -0.27 6.04
C PRO A 288 -18.15 0.05 5.26
N GLU A 289 -17.07 0.35 5.96
CA GLU A 289 -15.77 0.70 5.39
C GLU A 289 -15.32 -0.20 4.24
N LEU A 290 -15.42 -1.52 4.38
CA LEU A 290 -15.02 -2.48 3.35
C LEU A 290 -15.82 -2.36 2.04
N SER A 291 -16.96 -1.66 2.06
CA SER A 291 -17.79 -1.37 0.89
C SER A 291 -17.58 0.03 0.31
N VAL A 292 -16.66 0.83 0.87
CA VAL A 292 -16.30 2.16 0.39
C VAL A 292 -14.85 2.13 -0.11
N PRO A 293 -14.64 1.79 -1.39
CA PRO A 293 -13.30 1.71 -1.95
C PRO A 293 -12.67 3.10 -2.02
N VAL A 294 -11.35 3.15 -1.87
CA VAL A 294 -10.59 4.38 -2.04
C VAL A 294 -10.71 4.95 -3.46
N CYS A 295 -10.31 6.21 -3.63
CA CYS A 295 -10.13 6.86 -4.92
C CYS A 295 -9.00 6.20 -5.71
N ASP A 296 -8.96 6.44 -7.02
CA ASP A 296 -7.96 5.79 -7.88
C ASP A 296 -6.55 6.25 -7.47
N PRO A 297 -5.71 5.38 -6.87
CA PRO A 297 -4.40 5.78 -6.39
C PRO A 297 -3.46 6.19 -7.55
N ALA A 298 -3.81 5.88 -8.80
CA ALA A 298 -3.05 6.35 -9.95
C ALA A 298 -3.01 7.88 -10.05
N ASN A 299 -4.04 8.59 -9.55
CA ASN A 299 -4.16 10.06 -9.63
C ASN A 299 -3.48 10.81 -8.48
N TYR A 300 -3.05 10.12 -7.42
CA TYR A 300 -2.58 10.75 -6.19
C TYR A 300 -1.14 10.35 -5.90
N ASN A 301 -0.36 11.31 -5.40
CA ASN A 301 0.93 11.04 -4.81
C ASN A 301 0.73 10.50 -3.40
N TRP A 302 -0.11 11.15 -2.58
CA TRP A 302 -0.51 10.67 -1.26
C TRP A 302 -1.96 11.07 -0.92
N TRP A 303 -2.49 10.46 0.14
CA TRP A 303 -3.77 10.86 0.73
C TRP A 303 -3.55 11.85 1.87
N GLU A 304 -4.40 12.85 1.94
CA GLU A 304 -4.48 13.79 3.06
C GLU A 304 -5.34 13.20 4.18
N THR A 305 -4.99 13.53 5.42
CA THR A 305 -5.82 13.29 6.62
C THR A 305 -6.30 14.63 7.17
N PRO A 306 -7.61 14.79 7.49
CA PRO A 306 -8.20 16.05 7.92
C PRO A 306 -7.75 16.56 9.31
#